data_AF-A0A9X9M794-F1
#
_entry.id   AF-A0A9X9M794-F1
#
_cell.length_a   1.000
_cell.length_b   1.000
_cell.length_c   1.000
_cell.angle_alpha   90.00
_cell.angle_beta   90.00
_cell.angle_gamma   90.00
#
_symmetry.space_group_name_H-M   'P 1'
#
loop_
_entity.id
_entity.type
_entity.pdbx_description
1 polymer ?
#
loop_
_entity_poly.entity_id
_entity_poly.type
_entity_poly.pdbx_seq_one_letter_code
_entity_poly.pdbx_strand_id
1 'polypeptide(L)'
;MKRETPNKRMMKRLHKEQYLSIYWTGRDSPELKYFPKLFKKTKRESKEMGSSFTPHAQGETELLKVIQTGKRKKKAWKRMVTKVCFVGDSVTRKPPKYERFIRPMGLCFKKAHVTHLELKPTFCLPILGIKKNPSSLLYTTLGVITKGTVIEVNVSVLGLVTQGGKVIWGKCAQVTNNPENDVCINGVLLV
;
A
#
# COMPACT_ATOMS: atom_id res chain seq x y z
N MET A 1 6.90 -45.70 -30.56
CA MET A 1 5.82 -44.76 -30.20
C MET A 1 6.10 -43.41 -30.87
N LYS A 2 5.43 -43.11 -31.99
CA LYS A 2 5.62 -41.85 -32.72
C LYS A 2 4.89 -40.74 -31.96
N ARG A 3 5.60 -39.66 -31.57
CA ARG A 3 5.01 -38.47 -30.96
C ARG A 3 4.22 -37.71 -32.04
N GLU A 4 2.91 -37.65 -31.90
CA GLU A 4 2.07 -36.86 -32.79
C GLU A 4 2.30 -35.37 -32.55
N THR A 5 2.74 -34.65 -33.58
CA THR A 5 2.82 -33.18 -33.54
C THR A 5 1.44 -32.58 -33.71
N PRO A 6 1.02 -31.61 -32.87
CA PRO A 6 -0.32 -31.05 -32.96
C PRO A 6 -0.53 -30.28 -34.28
N ASN A 7 -1.74 -30.45 -34.82
CA ASN A 7 -2.16 -29.96 -36.14
C ASN A 7 -2.12 -28.41 -36.23
N LYS A 8 -1.57 -27.85 -37.32
CA LYS A 8 -1.40 -26.39 -37.54
C LYS A 8 -2.70 -25.57 -37.39
N ARG A 9 -3.87 -26.19 -37.62
CA ARG A 9 -5.19 -25.54 -37.39
C ARG A 9 -5.53 -25.34 -35.92
N MET A 10 -5.03 -26.22 -35.04
CA MET A 10 -5.26 -26.16 -33.59
C MET A 10 -4.40 -25.06 -32.95
N MET A 11 -3.15 -24.92 -33.38
CA MET A 11 -2.29 -23.78 -33.01
C MET A 11 -2.86 -22.43 -33.46
N LYS A 12 -3.45 -22.36 -34.66
CA LYS A 12 -4.13 -21.14 -35.15
C LYS A 12 -5.40 -20.76 -34.35
N ARG A 13 -6.06 -21.72 -33.71
CA ARG A 13 -7.20 -21.46 -32.81
C ARG A 13 -6.73 -20.96 -31.44
N LEU A 14 -5.68 -21.57 -30.88
CA LEU A 14 -5.09 -21.13 -29.60
C LEU A 14 -4.49 -19.72 -29.70
N HIS A 15 -3.87 -19.36 -30.83
CA HIS A 15 -3.39 -18.01 -31.06
C HIS A 15 -4.50 -16.95 -31.15
N LYS A 16 -5.77 -17.33 -31.33
CA LYS A 16 -6.88 -16.39 -31.51
C LYS A 16 -7.41 -15.81 -30.18
N GLU A 17 -7.12 -16.46 -29.06
CA GLU A 17 -7.60 -16.03 -27.73
C GLU A 17 -6.58 -15.19 -26.94
N GLN A 18 -5.34 -15.07 -27.43
CA GLN A 18 -4.30 -14.25 -26.80
C GLN A 18 -3.38 -13.60 -27.86
N TYR A 19 -3.90 -12.62 -28.62
CA TYR A 19 -3.08 -11.85 -29.56
C TYR A 19 -2.35 -10.70 -28.84
N LEU A 20 -1.14 -10.97 -28.37
CA LEU A 20 -0.12 -9.92 -28.26
C LEU A 20 0.56 -9.78 -29.62
N SER A 21 0.68 -8.56 -30.14
CA SER A 21 1.41 -8.29 -31.38
C SER A 21 2.89 -8.69 -31.22
N ILE A 22 3.54 -9.14 -32.30
CA ILE A 22 4.94 -9.65 -32.30
C ILE A 22 5.93 -8.67 -31.64
N TYR A 23 5.63 -7.37 -31.66
CA TYR A 23 6.41 -6.33 -30.96
C TYR A 23 6.41 -6.44 -29.42
N TRP A 24 5.52 -7.24 -28.84
CA TRP A 24 5.36 -7.42 -27.39
C TRP A 24 5.89 -8.77 -26.90
N THR A 25 6.18 -9.72 -27.77
CA THR A 25 6.59 -11.09 -27.40
C THR A 25 8.07 -11.22 -27.02
N GLY A 26 8.80 -10.11 -26.88
CA GLY A 26 10.26 -10.12 -26.66
C GLY A 26 10.79 -9.03 -25.73
N ARG A 27 9.96 -8.47 -24.82
CA ARG A 27 10.43 -7.54 -23.78
C ARG A 27 10.12 -8.11 -22.41
N ASP A 28 11.15 -8.60 -21.73
CA ASP A 28 11.05 -9.13 -20.36
C ASP A 28 10.98 -8.03 -19.27
N SER A 29 10.95 -6.75 -19.67
CA SER A 29 10.85 -5.62 -18.73
C SER A 29 10.20 -4.38 -19.39
N PRO A 30 9.18 -3.75 -18.77
CA PRO A 30 8.58 -2.54 -19.29
C PRO A 30 9.40 -1.30 -18.89
N GLU A 31 10.36 -0.90 -19.71
CA GLU A 31 10.86 0.48 -19.68
C GLU A 31 9.85 1.39 -20.40
N LEU A 32 9.05 2.13 -19.64
CA LEU A 32 8.07 3.08 -20.15
C LEU A 32 8.79 4.35 -20.64
N LYS A 33 8.72 4.61 -21.96
CA LYS A 33 9.24 5.84 -22.57
C LYS A 33 8.39 7.05 -22.15
N TYR A 34 9.08 8.07 -21.62
CA TYR A 34 8.53 9.32 -21.11
C TYR A 34 7.92 10.16 -22.25
N PHE A 35 6.66 10.57 -22.12
CA PHE A 35 6.01 11.52 -23.05
C PHE A 35 5.78 12.87 -22.35
N PRO A 36 6.29 14.01 -22.88
CA PRO A 36 6.12 15.30 -22.24
C PRO A 36 4.88 16.01 -22.79
N LYS A 37 3.82 16.13 -21.99
CA LYS A 37 2.81 17.19 -22.14
C LYS A 37 2.46 17.75 -20.76
N LEU A 38 2.17 19.05 -20.68
CA LEU A 38 1.78 19.71 -19.42
C LEU A 38 0.54 19.03 -18.84
N PHE A 39 0.72 18.25 -17.78
CA PHE A 39 -0.34 17.52 -17.11
C PHE A 39 -0.93 18.34 -15.96
N LYS A 40 -2.23 18.65 -16.06
CA LYS A 40 -3.01 19.11 -14.90
C LYS A 40 -3.16 17.94 -13.92
N LYS A 41 -2.43 17.98 -12.80
CA LYS A 41 -2.57 17.02 -11.69
C LYS A 41 -3.92 17.26 -11.01
N THR A 42 -4.76 16.25 -10.93
CA THR A 42 -6.01 16.34 -10.17
C THR A 42 -6.05 15.19 -9.17
N LYS A 43 -6.31 15.51 -7.90
CA LYS A 43 -6.65 14.51 -6.89
C LYS A 43 -8.08 14.05 -7.20
N ARG A 44 -8.27 12.84 -7.71
CA ARG A 44 -9.61 12.22 -7.71
C ARG A 44 -9.77 11.55 -6.36
N GLU A 45 -10.76 12.01 -5.61
CA GLU A 45 -11.17 11.35 -4.38
C GLU A 45 -11.79 10.00 -4.74
N SER A 46 -11.26 8.96 -4.11
CA SER A 46 -11.63 7.57 -4.26
C SER A 46 -13.11 7.38 -3.86
N LYS A 47 -14.02 7.47 -4.83
CA LYS A 47 -15.45 7.13 -4.64
C LYS A 47 -15.73 5.63 -4.70
N GLU A 48 -14.70 4.81 -4.92
CA GLU A 48 -14.81 3.36 -4.96
C GLU A 48 -14.14 2.77 -3.72
N MET A 49 -14.86 2.79 -2.59
CA MET A 49 -14.56 1.87 -1.50
C MET A 49 -15.17 0.52 -1.88
N GLY A 50 -14.56 -0.15 -2.87
CA GLY A 50 -14.89 -1.54 -3.22
C GLY A 50 -14.77 -2.44 -1.98
N SER A 51 -15.41 -3.62 -2.06
CA SER A 51 -15.50 -4.62 -0.99
C SER A 51 -14.15 -4.84 -0.31
N SER A 52 -13.95 -4.16 0.81
CA SER A 52 -12.71 -4.22 1.57
C SER A 52 -12.67 -5.58 2.27
N PHE A 53 -11.55 -6.29 2.19
CA PHE A 53 -11.33 -7.53 2.93
C PHE A 53 -11.64 -7.29 4.41
N THR A 54 -12.54 -8.08 5.00
CA THR A 54 -13.09 -7.84 6.34
C THR A 54 -11.99 -7.85 7.41
N PRO A 55 -11.68 -6.69 8.02
CA PRO A 55 -10.65 -6.63 9.03
C PRO A 55 -11.23 -7.03 10.39
N HIS A 56 -10.49 -7.86 11.12
CA HIS A 56 -10.79 -8.15 12.51
C HIS A 56 -10.23 -7.01 13.37
N ALA A 57 -11.06 -6.43 14.23
CA ALA A 57 -10.63 -5.38 15.15
C ALA A 57 -9.66 -5.97 16.19
N GLN A 58 -8.51 -5.32 16.38
CA GLN A 58 -7.54 -5.71 17.41
C GLN A 58 -7.83 -4.97 18.71
N GLY A 59 -7.54 -5.63 19.84
CA GLY A 59 -7.69 -5.03 21.16
C GLY A 59 -6.65 -3.93 21.42
N GLU A 60 -7.02 -2.88 22.17
CA GLU A 60 -6.15 -1.72 22.42
C GLU A 60 -4.82 -2.08 23.10
N THR A 61 -4.84 -3.10 23.97
CA THR A 61 -3.66 -3.60 24.71
C THR A 61 -2.57 -4.13 23.78
N GLU A 62 -2.95 -4.66 22.61
CA GLU A 62 -2.01 -5.20 21.62
C GLU A 62 -1.28 -4.08 20.86
N LEU A 63 -1.94 -2.93 20.69
CA LEU A 63 -1.47 -1.81 19.88
C LEU A 63 -0.61 -0.82 20.68
N LEU A 64 -0.88 -0.70 21.99
CA LEU A 64 -0.28 0.31 22.86
C LEU A 64 0.33 -0.30 24.12
N LYS A 65 1.67 -0.34 24.17
CA LYS A 65 2.42 -0.73 25.37
C LYS A 65 2.52 0.42 26.37
N VAL A 66 2.25 0.17 27.64
CA VAL A 66 2.41 1.17 28.71
C VAL A 66 3.89 1.42 28.99
N ILE A 67 4.31 2.69 29.05
CA ILE A 67 5.63 3.08 29.53
C ILE A 67 5.50 3.74 30.91
N GLN A 68 6.23 3.18 31.87
CA GLN A 68 6.39 3.75 33.19
C GLN A 68 7.56 4.74 33.23
N THR A 69 7.37 5.88 33.91
CA THR A 69 8.32 7.00 33.96
C THR A 69 8.66 7.41 35.40
N GLY A 70 9.83 8.06 35.57
CA GLY A 70 10.38 8.53 36.84
C GLY A 70 11.27 7.50 37.53
N LYS A 71 12.07 7.95 38.52
CA LYS A 71 13.04 7.10 39.23
C LYS A 71 12.42 5.82 39.82
N ARG A 72 11.23 5.94 40.43
CA ARG A 72 10.47 4.82 41.02
C ARG A 72 9.43 4.19 40.06
N LYS A 73 9.39 4.60 38.80
CA LYS A 73 8.47 4.06 37.75
C LYS A 73 6.96 4.07 38.09
N LYS A 74 6.51 4.92 39.02
CA LYS A 74 5.08 4.97 39.42
C LYS A 74 4.15 5.64 38.39
N LYS A 75 4.68 6.40 37.42
CA LYS A 75 3.87 7.19 36.47
C LYS A 75 3.70 6.47 35.13
N ALA A 76 2.48 6.07 34.78
CA ALA A 76 2.17 5.23 33.61
C ALA A 76 1.32 5.93 32.53
N TRP A 77 1.53 7.22 32.31
CA TRP A 77 0.71 8.03 31.39
C TRP A 77 1.13 7.91 29.91
N LYS A 78 2.36 7.46 29.65
CA LYS A 78 2.90 7.30 28.29
C LYS A 78 2.54 5.95 27.70
N ARG A 79 2.29 5.93 26.39
CA ARG A 79 1.97 4.74 25.59
C ARG A 79 2.91 4.66 24.39
N MET A 80 3.56 3.53 24.20
CA MET A 80 4.38 3.22 23.02
C MET A 80 3.54 2.46 22.02
N VAL A 81 3.58 2.87 20.76
CA VAL A 81 2.99 2.09 19.67
C VAL A 81 3.89 0.90 19.37
N THR A 82 3.32 -0.31 19.40
CA THR A 82 4.01 -1.58 19.13
C THR A 82 3.93 -1.99 17.66
N LYS A 83 2.93 -1.47 16.94
CA LYS A 83 2.71 -1.77 15.52
C LYS A 83 3.44 -0.80 14.60
N VAL A 84 3.51 -1.17 13.34
CA VAL A 84 4.07 -0.34 12.27
C VAL A 84 3.27 0.95 12.14
N CYS A 85 3.97 2.06 11.93
CA CYS A 85 3.41 3.39 11.78
C CYS A 85 3.86 4.03 10.46
N PHE A 86 3.04 4.92 9.93
CA PHE A 86 3.43 5.92 8.94
C PHE A 86 3.46 7.29 9.62
N VAL A 87 4.55 8.00 9.40
CA VAL A 87 4.74 9.37 9.84
C VAL A 87 5.07 10.18 8.60
N GLY A 88 4.29 11.23 8.33
CA GLY A 88 4.54 12.12 7.20
C GLY A 88 5.91 12.78 7.28
N ASP A 89 6.46 13.19 6.14
CA ASP A 89 7.83 13.70 6.03
C ASP A 89 8.10 15.00 6.81
N SER A 90 7.06 15.76 7.17
CA SER A 90 7.17 17.06 7.85
C SER A 90 6.95 17.00 9.37
N VAL A 91 6.94 15.81 9.98
CA VAL A 91 6.60 15.68 11.41
C VAL A 91 7.84 15.85 12.30
N THR A 92 7.86 16.94 13.06
CA THR A 92 8.80 17.14 14.18
C THR A 92 8.33 16.42 15.44
N ARG A 93 9.25 15.80 16.18
CA ARG A 93 8.94 15.19 17.49
C ARG A 93 8.52 16.26 18.49
N LYS A 94 7.45 15.97 19.24
CA LYS A 94 7.07 16.82 20.38
C LYS A 94 8.10 16.64 21.52
N PRO A 95 8.32 17.65 22.36
CA PRO A 95 9.19 17.49 23.52
C PRO A 95 8.74 16.32 24.41
N PRO A 96 9.65 15.55 25.03
CA PRO A 96 9.32 14.33 25.76
C PRO A 96 8.31 14.51 26.90
N LYS A 97 8.15 15.73 27.42
CA LYS A 97 7.18 16.04 28.48
C LYS A 97 5.74 16.11 27.98
N TYR A 98 5.51 16.41 26.70
CA TYR A 98 4.18 16.53 26.10
C TYR A 98 3.83 15.34 25.17
N GLU A 99 4.81 14.51 24.84
CA GLU A 99 4.59 13.29 24.04
C GLU A 99 4.00 12.17 24.91
N ARG A 100 2.68 11.97 24.79
CA ARG A 100 1.96 10.85 25.42
C ARG A 100 2.07 9.56 24.61
N PHE A 101 1.89 9.66 23.29
CA PHE A 101 1.97 8.53 22.36
C PHE A 101 3.32 8.55 21.65
N ILE A 102 4.14 7.55 21.92
CA ILE A 102 5.48 7.41 21.36
C ILE A 102 5.41 6.46 20.16
N ARG A 103 5.82 6.96 19.00
CA ARG A 103 6.00 6.16 17.78
C ARG A 103 7.48 5.90 17.57
N PRO A 104 8.02 4.68 17.77
CA PRO A 104 9.44 4.43 17.59
C PRO A 104 9.83 4.55 16.11
N MET A 105 11.01 5.13 15.82
CA MET A 105 11.46 5.34 14.43
C MET A 105 11.69 4.03 13.67
N GLY A 106 12.11 2.96 14.36
CA GLY A 106 12.30 1.64 13.75
C GLY A 106 11.02 0.99 13.23
N LEU A 107 9.85 1.44 13.69
CA LEU A 107 8.55 0.99 13.18
C LEU A 107 7.91 1.99 12.22
N CYS A 108 8.62 3.06 11.84
CA CYS A 108 8.12 4.08 10.94
C CYS A 108 8.52 3.77 9.50
N PHE A 109 7.55 3.35 8.68
CA PHE A 109 7.76 3.00 7.27
C PHE A 109 7.22 4.09 6.36
N LYS A 110 7.86 4.27 5.20
CA LYS A 110 7.48 5.26 4.18
C LYS A 110 7.04 4.63 2.85
N LYS A 111 7.28 3.34 2.67
CA LYS A 111 7.03 2.61 1.43
C LYS A 111 6.20 1.36 1.73
N ALA A 112 5.41 0.94 0.74
CA ALA A 112 4.64 -0.29 0.77
C ALA A 112 4.84 -1.07 -0.53
N HIS A 113 4.84 -2.39 -0.44
CA HIS A 113 4.76 -3.30 -1.57
C HIS A 113 3.30 -3.51 -1.91
N VAL A 114 2.88 -2.98 -3.05
CA VAL A 114 1.48 -2.98 -3.44
C VAL A 114 1.30 -3.79 -4.72
N THR A 115 0.35 -4.72 -4.69
CA THR A 115 0.03 -5.59 -5.82
C THR A 115 -1.19 -5.05 -6.57
N HIS A 116 -1.14 -5.09 -7.90
CA HIS A 116 -2.30 -4.80 -8.75
C HIS A 116 -2.99 -6.10 -9.12
N LEU A 117 -4.29 -6.25 -8.83
CA LEU A 117 -5.03 -7.51 -9.04
C LEU A 117 -5.06 -7.94 -10.51
N GLU A 118 -5.26 -7.01 -11.44
CA GLU A 118 -5.40 -7.36 -12.86
C GLU A 118 -4.05 -7.62 -13.54
N LEU A 119 -3.03 -6.84 -13.17
CA LEU A 119 -1.72 -6.91 -13.81
C LEU A 119 -0.89 -8.04 -13.18
N LYS A 120 -1.08 -8.30 -11.87
CA LYS A 120 -0.35 -9.25 -11.01
C LYS A 120 1.09 -8.93 -10.56
N PRO A 121 1.84 -7.90 -11.04
CA PRO A 121 3.11 -7.54 -10.44
C PRO A 121 2.92 -6.77 -9.13
N THR A 122 4.00 -6.71 -8.37
CA THR A 122 4.11 -5.99 -7.11
C THR A 122 5.01 -4.76 -7.30
N PHE A 123 4.67 -3.64 -6.67
CA PHE A 123 5.38 -2.38 -6.81
C PHE A 123 5.75 -1.80 -5.45
N CYS A 124 6.98 -1.32 -5.32
CA CYS A 124 7.47 -0.62 -4.12
C CYS A 124 7.08 0.87 -4.20
N LEU A 125 5.86 1.21 -3.76
CA LEU A 125 5.31 2.55 -3.88
C LEU A 125 5.45 3.33 -2.56
N PRO A 126 5.70 4.65 -2.60
CA PRO A 126 5.71 5.45 -1.39
C PRO A 126 4.28 5.70 -0.89
N ILE A 127 4.13 5.66 0.44
CA ILE A 127 2.86 5.93 1.13
C ILE A 127 2.70 7.45 1.20
N LEU A 128 1.52 7.94 0.80
CA LEU A 128 1.15 9.35 0.89
C LEU A 128 0.44 9.65 2.21
N GLY A 129 -0.39 8.71 2.68
CA GLY A 129 -1.14 8.87 3.91
C GLY A 129 -1.95 7.63 4.27
N ILE A 130 -2.56 7.66 5.45
CA ILE A 130 -3.50 6.62 5.90
C ILE A 130 -4.90 7.20 5.83
N LYS A 131 -5.83 6.46 5.23
CA LYS A 131 -7.24 6.87 5.11
C LYS A 131 -8.08 6.34 6.25
N LYS A 132 -7.98 5.05 6.52
CA LYS A 132 -8.84 4.38 7.49
C LYS A 132 -8.11 3.21 8.13
N ASN A 133 -7.99 3.23 9.45
CA ASN A 133 -7.69 2.03 10.23
C ASN A 133 -9.01 1.38 10.67
N PRO A 134 -9.17 0.06 10.52
CA PRO A 134 -10.40 -0.63 10.90
C PRO A 134 -10.67 -0.69 12.41
N SER A 135 -9.64 -0.59 13.26
CA SER A 135 -9.82 -0.69 14.71
C SER A 135 -10.37 0.61 15.31
N SER A 136 -9.79 1.77 14.97
CA SER A 136 -10.32 3.06 15.41
C SER A 136 -9.78 4.23 14.59
N LEU A 137 -10.50 5.37 14.62
CA LEU A 137 -10.04 6.61 14.02
C LEU A 137 -8.78 7.17 14.70
N LEU A 138 -8.62 6.94 16.01
CA LEU A 138 -7.42 7.37 16.75
C LEU A 138 -6.15 6.79 16.13
N TYR A 139 -6.20 5.53 15.69
CA TYR A 139 -5.08 4.86 15.04
C TYR A 139 -4.81 5.40 13.64
N THR A 140 -5.84 5.85 12.91
CA THR A 140 -5.67 6.60 11.65
C THR A 140 -4.86 7.87 11.89
N THR A 141 -5.21 8.66 12.92
CA THR A 141 -4.52 9.93 13.24
C THR A 141 -3.11 9.71 13.77
N LEU A 142 -2.88 8.67 14.58
CA LEU A 142 -1.55 8.29 15.03
C LEU A 142 -0.69 7.74 13.89
N GLY A 143 -1.32 7.22 12.85
CA GLY A 143 -0.69 6.65 11.68
C GLY A 143 -0.35 5.18 11.83
N VAL A 144 -1.09 4.42 12.63
CA VAL A 144 -0.84 2.98 12.84
C VAL A 144 -1.36 2.18 11.66
N ILE A 145 -0.51 1.28 11.15
CA ILE A 145 -0.80 0.38 10.04
C ILE A 145 -0.92 -1.03 10.61
N THR A 146 -2.13 -1.55 10.54
CA THR A 146 -2.48 -2.94 10.85
C THR A 146 -3.07 -3.62 9.63
N LYS A 147 -3.25 -4.95 9.68
CA LYS A 147 -3.96 -5.69 8.65
C LYS A 147 -5.33 -5.08 8.37
N GLY A 148 -5.62 -4.85 7.10
CA GLY A 148 -6.85 -4.23 6.63
C GLY A 148 -6.90 -2.70 6.72
N THR A 149 -5.81 -2.04 7.13
CA THR A 149 -5.70 -0.58 7.03
C THR A 149 -5.74 -0.14 5.56
N VAL A 150 -6.51 0.90 5.26
CA VAL A 150 -6.56 1.53 3.94
C VAL A 150 -5.57 2.67 3.90
N ILE A 151 -4.59 2.55 3.01
CA ILE A 151 -3.51 3.52 2.79
C ILE A 151 -3.65 4.16 1.42
N GLU A 152 -3.24 5.42 1.30
CA GLU A 152 -3.11 6.13 0.03
C GLU A 152 -1.66 6.00 -0.42
N VAL A 153 -1.45 5.45 -1.61
CA VAL A 153 -0.10 5.21 -2.18
C VAL A 153 0.07 5.98 -3.47
N ASN A 154 1.30 6.43 -3.73
CA ASN A 154 1.62 7.13 -4.96
C ASN A 154 1.70 6.14 -6.13
N VAL A 155 0.92 6.37 -7.18
CA VAL A 155 0.78 5.47 -8.33
C VAL A 155 1.30 6.05 -9.64
N SER A 156 2.03 7.16 -9.55
CA SER A 156 2.61 7.84 -10.72
C SER A 156 3.45 6.92 -11.61
N VAL A 157 4.11 5.91 -11.02
CA VAL A 157 4.92 4.90 -11.74
C VAL A 157 4.07 4.00 -12.66
N LEU A 158 2.81 3.75 -12.31
CA LEU A 158 1.92 2.90 -13.14
C LEU A 158 1.34 3.65 -14.35
N GLY A 159 1.43 4.98 -14.37
CA GLY A 159 0.91 5.78 -15.47
C GLY A 159 -0.61 5.63 -15.67
N LEU A 160 -1.37 5.40 -14.60
CA LEU A 160 -2.83 5.29 -14.70
C LEU A 160 -3.43 6.63 -15.13
N VAL A 161 -4.22 6.59 -16.20
CA VAL A 161 -4.89 7.76 -16.78
C VAL A 161 -6.40 7.51 -16.79
N THR A 162 -7.14 8.55 -16.46
CA THR A 162 -8.60 8.54 -16.51
C THR A 162 -9.10 8.73 -17.94
N GLN A 163 -10.32 8.32 -18.27
CA GLN A 163 -10.92 8.55 -19.59
C GLN A 163 -10.85 10.03 -20.06
N GLY A 164 -10.79 10.98 -19.13
CA GLY A 164 -10.62 12.40 -19.39
C GLY A 164 -9.16 12.90 -19.47
N GLY A 165 -8.18 12.00 -19.65
CA GLY A 165 -6.77 12.35 -19.84
C GLY A 165 -6.02 12.83 -18.60
N LYS A 166 -6.66 12.86 -17.42
CA LYS A 166 -6.01 13.22 -16.16
C LYS A 166 -5.21 12.05 -15.60
N VAL A 167 -3.96 12.31 -15.23
CA VAL A 167 -3.06 11.32 -14.60
C VAL A 167 -3.42 11.15 -13.14
N ILE A 168 -3.54 9.89 -12.72
CA ILE A 168 -3.77 9.50 -11.33
C ILE A 168 -2.41 9.32 -10.67
N TRP A 169 -2.18 10.06 -9.59
CA TRP A 169 -0.94 9.99 -8.82
C TRP A 169 -1.14 9.41 -7.42
N GLY A 170 -2.39 9.18 -6.99
CA GLY A 170 -2.73 8.56 -5.70
C GLY A 170 -3.90 7.59 -5.85
N LYS A 171 -3.80 6.40 -5.27
CA LYS A 171 -4.88 5.41 -5.21
C LYS A 171 -4.87 4.73 -3.84
N CYS A 172 -6.03 4.24 -3.42
CA CYS A 172 -6.14 3.51 -2.17
C CYS A 172 -5.62 2.07 -2.34
N ALA A 173 -4.93 1.57 -1.34
CA ALA A 173 -4.55 0.18 -1.21
C ALA A 173 -4.96 -0.33 0.17
N GLN A 174 -5.33 -1.59 0.25
CA GLN A 174 -5.62 -2.25 1.51
C GLN A 174 -4.45 -3.14 1.92
N VAL A 175 -3.97 -2.97 3.14
CA VAL A 175 -2.90 -3.80 3.71
C VAL A 175 -3.43 -5.21 3.97
N THR A 176 -2.72 -6.22 3.50
CA THR A 176 -3.16 -7.63 3.59
C THR A 176 -2.42 -8.43 4.66
N ASN A 177 -1.18 -8.03 4.99
CA ASN A 177 -0.34 -8.72 5.95
C ASN A 177 -0.34 -8.07 7.34
N ASN A 178 0.39 -8.69 8.28
CA ASN A 178 0.70 -8.13 9.59
C ASN A 178 2.12 -7.54 9.56
N PRO A 179 2.27 -6.22 9.32
CA PRO A 179 3.57 -5.63 9.00
C PRO A 179 4.58 -5.69 10.15
N GLU A 180 4.12 -5.86 11.40
CA GLU A 180 4.99 -6.05 12.57
C GLU A 180 5.81 -7.34 12.55
N ASN A 181 5.32 -8.39 11.88
CA ASN A 181 6.00 -9.69 11.82
C ASN A 181 6.92 -9.79 10.61
N ASP A 182 6.49 -9.23 9.47
CA ASP A 182 7.19 -9.38 8.19
C ASP A 182 8.20 -8.25 7.91
N VAL A 183 8.17 -7.18 8.70
CA VAL A 183 9.01 -5.96 8.52
C VAL A 183 8.75 -5.26 7.18
N CYS A 184 7.72 -5.67 6.43
CA CYS A 184 7.31 -5.11 5.16
C CYS A 184 5.80 -4.84 5.19
N ILE A 185 5.37 -3.75 4.55
CA ILE A 185 3.95 -3.46 4.35
C ILE A 185 3.56 -4.02 2.99
N ASN A 186 2.74 -5.06 2.99
CA ASN A 186 2.17 -5.65 1.79
C ASN A 186 0.70 -5.26 1.67
N GLY A 187 0.28 -4.84 0.48
CA GLY A 187 -1.10 -4.46 0.23
C GLY A 187 -1.54 -4.71 -1.19
N VAL A 188 -2.84 -4.59 -1.41
CA VAL A 188 -3.50 -4.77 -2.70
C VAL A 188 -4.15 -3.45 -3.09
N LEU A 189 -3.98 -2.99 -4.33
CA LEU A 189 -4.69 -1.81 -4.83
C LEU A 189 -6.20 -2.08 -4.84
N LEU A 190 -6.95 -1.15 -4.27
CA LEU A 190 -8.40 -1.13 -4.39
C LEU A 190 -8.72 -0.53 -5.75
N VAL A 191 -9.20 -1.37 -6.68
CA VAL A 191 -9.55 -0.97 -8.04
C VAL A 191 -10.95 -0.40 -8.08
#